data_AF-A0A7S0EW07-F1
#
_entry.id   AF-A0A7S0EW07-F1
#
_cell.length_a   1.000
_cell.length_b   1.000
_cell.length_c   1.000
_cell.angle_alpha   90.00
_cell.angle_beta   90.00
_cell.angle_gamma   90.00
#
_symmetry.space_group_name_H-M   'P 1'
#
loop_
_entity.id
_entity.type
_entity.pdbx_description
1 polymer ?
#
loop_
_entity_poly.entity_id
_entity_poly.type
_entity_poly.pdbx_seq_one_letter_code
_entity_poly.pdbx_strand_id
1 'polypeptide(L)'
;MSTPVVTEKWAGDLVCSVCRRKRLTAVEFSKKAVEKHRKEPDAPMKCKTCVEAAAQEERDVAATKTAAGGAAVPAGDGPSEGHECSSCKNALPATAFSRSNLSKGPGKQRCSECVAEAEKAHVTAGDAALREKLAAAKTAAAKAEASGSVVEKLAAHSKVAAIEAQMVTGLKPVVLGRGGRGRGGRHGGRFGRGAA
;
A
#
# COMPACT_ATOMS: atom_id res chain seq x y z
N MET A 1 -33.87 -6.51 26.95
CA MET A 1 -32.81 -5.51 26.72
C MET A 1 -32.02 -5.97 25.51
N SER A 2 -32.10 -5.23 24.39
CA SER A 2 -31.38 -5.57 23.16
C SER A 2 -29.89 -5.41 23.37
N THR A 3 -29.13 -6.49 23.19
CA THR A 3 -27.66 -6.43 23.14
C THR A 3 -27.25 -5.50 21.99
N PRO A 4 -26.39 -4.50 22.21
CA PRO A 4 -25.91 -3.65 21.13
C PRO A 4 -25.14 -4.51 20.12
N VAL A 5 -25.52 -4.39 18.85
CA VAL A 5 -24.78 -4.99 17.73
C VAL A 5 -23.36 -4.42 17.79
N VAL A 6 -22.36 -5.28 17.97
CA VAL A 6 -20.95 -4.89 17.94
C VAL A 6 -20.60 -4.49 16.51
N THR A 7 -20.78 -3.21 16.17
CA THR A 7 -20.46 -2.64 14.84
C THR A 7 -18.96 -2.44 14.62
N GLU A 8 -18.15 -2.63 15.67
CA GLU A 8 -16.69 -2.39 15.67
C GLU A 8 -15.88 -3.34 14.77
N LYS A 9 -16.50 -4.38 14.22
CA LYS A 9 -15.84 -5.34 13.30
C LYS A 9 -16.12 -5.09 11.82
N TRP A 10 -16.90 -4.06 11.48
CA TRP A 10 -17.25 -3.80 10.08
C TRP A 10 -16.22 -2.90 9.41
N ALA A 11 -15.88 -3.23 8.15
CA ALA A 11 -14.85 -2.57 7.35
C ALA A 11 -15.12 -1.08 7.00
N GLY A 12 -16.15 -0.48 7.60
CA GLY A 12 -16.59 0.90 7.37
C GLY A 12 -16.88 1.70 8.63
N ASP A 13 -16.53 1.23 9.83
CA ASP A 13 -16.72 2.00 11.08
C ASP A 13 -15.39 2.51 11.67
N LEU A 14 -14.49 2.99 10.81
CA LEU A 14 -13.20 3.51 11.24
C LEU A 14 -13.32 4.99 11.64
N VAL A 15 -12.57 5.39 12.67
CA VAL A 15 -12.55 6.76 13.20
C VAL A 15 -11.16 7.37 13.01
N CYS A 16 -11.10 8.57 12.43
CA CYS A 16 -9.85 9.31 12.33
C CYS A 16 -9.54 9.99 13.67
N SER A 17 -8.33 9.81 14.22
CA SER A 17 -7.91 10.41 15.48
C SER A 17 -7.68 11.92 15.42
N VAL A 18 -7.51 12.49 14.22
CA VAL A 18 -7.23 13.93 14.01
C VAL A 18 -8.52 14.70 13.75
N CYS A 19 -9.24 14.38 12.67
CA CYS A 19 -10.47 15.09 12.32
C CYS A 19 -11.74 14.51 12.97
N ARG A 20 -11.63 13.43 13.75
CA ARG A 20 -12.74 12.77 14.48
C ARG A 20 -13.93 12.32 13.62
N ARG A 21 -13.78 12.31 12.29
CA ARG A 21 -14.78 11.74 11.38
C ARG A 21 -14.95 10.25 11.69
N LYS A 22 -16.19 9.86 11.92
CA LYS A 22 -16.63 8.49 12.21
C LYS A 22 -17.15 7.83 10.93
N ARG A 23 -17.30 6.50 10.93
CA ARG A 23 -17.84 5.72 9.79
C ARG A 23 -17.08 5.92 8.48
N LEU A 24 -15.76 6.11 8.58
CA LEU A 24 -14.92 6.19 7.42
C LEU A 24 -14.63 4.78 6.90
N THR A 25 -14.63 4.64 5.57
CA THR A 25 -14.27 3.40 4.90
C THR A 25 -12.76 3.19 4.91
N ALA A 26 -12.30 1.94 4.80
CA ALA A 26 -10.87 1.62 4.73
C ALA A 26 -10.11 2.35 3.61
N VAL A 27 -10.81 2.84 2.58
CA VAL A 27 -10.26 3.63 1.46
C VAL A 27 -9.64 4.94 1.93
N GLU A 28 -10.21 5.52 2.98
CA GLU A 28 -9.81 6.81 3.54
C GLU A 28 -8.54 6.69 4.41
N PHE A 29 -8.00 5.49 4.61
CA PHE A 29 -6.81 5.23 5.42
C PHE A 29 -5.72 4.53 4.60
N SER A 30 -4.47 4.58 5.09
CA SER A 30 -3.40 3.81 4.47
C SER A 30 -3.58 2.31 4.78
N LYS A 31 -3.21 1.44 3.82
CA LYS A 31 -3.32 -0.03 4.01
C LYS A 31 -2.59 -0.51 5.27
N LYS A 32 -1.42 0.07 5.55
CA LYS A 32 -0.64 -0.22 6.76
C LYS A 32 -1.35 0.19 8.05
N ALA A 33 -2.05 1.33 8.06
CA ALA A 33 -2.82 1.77 9.21
C ALA A 33 -4.00 0.80 9.47
N VAL A 34 -4.73 0.41 8.43
CA VAL A 34 -5.84 -0.55 8.53
C VAL A 34 -5.34 -1.92 9.01
N GLU A 35 -4.20 -2.40 8.51
CA GLU A 35 -3.58 -3.64 8.97
C GLU A 35 -3.14 -3.57 10.43
N LYS A 36 -2.62 -2.43 10.89
CA LYS A 36 -2.26 -2.22 12.30
C LYS A 36 -3.51 -2.22 13.18
N HIS A 37 -4.57 -1.52 12.79
CA HIS A 37 -5.82 -1.46 13.54
C HIS A 37 -6.55 -2.81 13.63
N ARG A 38 -6.33 -3.70 12.65
CA ARG A 38 -6.79 -5.10 12.74
C ARG A 38 -6.03 -5.92 13.78
N LYS A 39 -4.78 -5.58 14.07
CA LYS A 39 -3.95 -6.23 15.10
C LYS A 39 -4.20 -5.61 16.48
N GLU A 40 -4.42 -4.29 16.50
CA GLU A 40 -4.62 -3.46 17.69
C GLU A 40 -5.85 -2.56 17.45
N PRO A 41 -7.06 -2.97 17.86
CA PRO A 41 -8.30 -2.22 17.58
C PRO A 41 -8.33 -0.84 18.26
N ASP A 42 -7.54 -0.63 19.32
CA ASP A 42 -7.44 0.67 19.99
C ASP A 42 -6.36 1.58 19.38
N ALA A 43 -5.63 1.13 18.36
CA ALA A 43 -4.57 1.93 17.76
C ALA A 43 -5.16 3.14 17.02
N PRO A 44 -4.70 4.38 17.34
CA PRO A 44 -5.20 5.58 16.67
C PRO A 44 -4.80 5.60 15.20
N MET A 45 -5.77 5.84 14.33
CA MET A 45 -5.56 5.92 12.88
C MET A 45 -5.80 7.34 12.34
N LYS A 46 -4.98 7.76 11.38
CA LYS A 46 -5.14 9.04 10.67
C LYS A 46 -5.65 8.77 9.25
N CYS A 47 -6.69 9.48 8.82
CA CYS A 47 -7.16 9.40 7.44
C CYS A 47 -6.16 10.08 6.48
N LYS A 48 -6.19 9.71 5.20
CA LYS A 48 -5.28 10.19 4.15
C LYS A 48 -5.25 11.71 4.08
N THR A 49 -6.40 12.37 4.10
CA THR A 49 -6.48 13.85 4.12
C THR A 49 -5.72 14.47 5.29
N CYS A 50 -5.79 13.90 6.50
CA CYS A 50 -5.03 14.40 7.65
C CYS A 50 -3.54 14.06 7.57
N VAL A 51 -3.17 12.94 6.94
CA VAL A 51 -1.77 12.58 6.71
C VAL A 51 -1.15 13.48 5.64
N GLU A 52 -1.89 13.80 4.58
CA GLU A 52 -1.49 14.71 3.52
C GLU A 52 -1.39 16.15 4.03
N ALA A 53 -2.36 16.61 4.83
CA ALA A 53 -2.29 17.91 5.48
C ALA A 53 -1.07 18.02 6.42
N ALA A 54 -0.85 17.03 7.28
CA ALA A 54 0.33 17.02 8.16
C ALA A 54 1.65 16.94 7.38
N ALA A 55 1.72 16.16 6.30
CA ALA A 55 2.90 16.10 5.44
C ALA A 55 3.14 17.43 4.71
N GLN A 56 2.08 18.15 4.34
CA GLN A 56 2.19 19.46 3.72
C GLN A 56 2.64 20.51 4.74
N GLU A 57 2.09 20.50 5.96
CA GLU A 57 2.55 21.36 7.06
C GLU A 57 4.02 21.10 7.39
N GLU A 58 4.48 19.85 7.41
CA GLU A 58 5.91 19.53 7.59
C GLU A 58 6.78 20.07 6.44
N ARG A 59 6.29 20.04 5.19
CA ARG A 59 6.98 20.65 4.04
C ARG A 59 7.03 22.17 4.14
N ASP A 60 5.95 22.81 4.57
CA ASP A 60 5.87 24.27 4.69
C ASP A 60 6.73 24.76 5.87
N VAL A 61 6.78 24.00 6.98
CA VAL A 61 7.70 24.26 8.11
C VAL A 61 9.16 24.03 7.71
N ALA A 62 9.46 23.02 6.90
CA ALA A 62 10.80 22.81 6.37
C ALA A 62 11.20 23.95 5.42
N ALA A 63 10.30 24.39 4.54
CA ALA A 63 10.52 25.48 3.60
C ALA A 63 10.77 26.82 4.33
N THR A 64 10.01 27.10 5.38
CA THR A 64 10.20 28.31 6.21
C THR A 64 11.45 28.23 7.07
N LYS A 65 11.86 27.06 7.57
CA LYS A 65 13.16 26.87 8.26
C LYS A 65 14.36 27.05 7.32
N THR A 66 14.26 26.66 6.05
CA THR A 66 15.28 26.99 5.05
C THR A 66 15.31 28.47 4.68
N ALA A 67 14.19 29.20 4.77
CA ALA A 67 14.16 30.64 4.55
C ALA A 67 14.66 31.45 5.76
N ALA A 68 14.43 30.97 6.99
CA ALA A 68 14.82 31.66 8.22
C ALA A 68 16.23 31.30 8.75
N GLY A 69 16.84 30.22 8.25
CA GLY A 69 18.21 29.81 8.59
C GLY A 69 19.31 30.38 7.68
N GLY A 70 18.96 31.27 6.76
CA GLY A 70 19.89 31.89 5.81
C GLY A 70 20.64 33.09 6.37
N ALA A 71 21.39 32.92 7.47
CA ALA A 71 22.37 33.90 7.91
C ALA A 71 23.66 33.19 8.36
N ALA A 72 24.68 33.34 7.50
CA ALA A 72 26.11 33.10 7.68
C ALA A 72 26.59 31.65 7.92
N VAL A 73 27.25 31.04 6.92
CA VAL A 73 28.73 30.83 6.88
C VAL A 73 29.18 30.64 5.40
N PRO A 74 30.48 30.77 5.07
CA PRO A 74 31.00 31.63 4.02
C PRO A 74 31.03 30.95 2.64
N ALA A 75 31.25 31.78 1.63
CA ALA A 75 31.72 31.36 0.31
C ALA A 75 32.99 30.51 0.47
N GLY A 76 32.83 29.19 0.42
CA GLY A 76 33.89 28.24 0.14
C GLY A 76 33.73 27.79 -1.30
N ASP A 77 34.45 28.45 -2.21
CA ASP A 77 34.75 27.94 -3.54
C ASP A 77 35.35 26.54 -3.43
N GLY A 78 34.56 25.54 -3.81
CA GLY A 78 34.95 24.15 -4.02
C GLY A 78 33.94 23.55 -5.00
N PRO A 79 34.38 22.77 -6.00
CA PRO A 79 33.58 22.48 -7.19
C PRO A 79 32.26 21.85 -6.76
N SER A 80 31.16 22.44 -7.20
CA SER A 80 29.84 21.85 -7.17
C SER A 80 29.90 20.53 -7.93
N GLU A 81 30.22 19.45 -7.20
CA GLU A 81 30.18 18.08 -7.69
C GLU A 81 28.75 17.79 -8.13
N GLY A 82 28.47 18.04 -9.41
CA GLY A 82 27.22 17.66 -10.03
C GLY A 82 27.06 16.16 -9.88
N HIS A 83 26.02 15.74 -9.17
CA HIS A 83 25.69 14.33 -9.02
C HIS A 83 24.88 13.89 -10.24
N GLU A 84 25.29 12.79 -10.86
CA GLU A 84 24.61 12.26 -12.04
C GLU A 84 23.42 11.39 -11.65
N CYS A 85 22.25 11.72 -12.20
CA CYS A 85 21.06 10.89 -12.04
C CYS A 85 21.12 9.64 -12.92
N SER A 86 20.93 8.45 -12.36
CA SER A 86 20.94 7.18 -13.10
C SER A 86 19.80 7.04 -14.12
N SER A 87 18.74 7.84 -14.00
CA SER A 87 17.55 7.76 -14.85
C SER A 87 17.58 8.74 -16.02
N CYS A 88 17.89 10.01 -15.75
CA CYS A 88 17.96 11.05 -16.79
C CYS A 88 19.38 11.43 -17.21
N LYS A 89 20.42 10.89 -16.55
CA LYS A 89 21.85 11.15 -16.81
C LYS A 89 22.29 12.61 -16.71
N ASN A 90 21.43 13.47 -16.15
CA ASN A 90 21.75 14.87 -15.93
C ASN A 90 22.59 15.02 -14.66
N ALA A 91 23.65 15.81 -14.74
CA ALA A 91 24.42 16.27 -13.59
C ALA A 91 23.66 17.42 -12.93
N LEU A 92 23.15 17.16 -11.72
CA LEU A 92 22.33 18.10 -10.97
C LEU A 92 22.98 18.38 -9.60
N PRO A 93 22.70 19.53 -8.97
CA PRO A 93 23.24 19.84 -7.65
C PRO A 93 22.67 18.90 -6.58
N ALA A 94 23.37 18.74 -5.46
CA ALA A 94 22.95 17.92 -4.33
C ALA A 94 21.54 18.25 -3.79
N THR A 95 21.05 19.47 -3.99
CA THR A 95 19.69 19.90 -3.61
C THR A 95 18.58 19.21 -4.43
N ALA A 96 18.89 18.73 -5.64
CA ALA A 96 17.94 18.01 -6.50
C ALA A 96 17.82 16.51 -6.15
N PHE A 97 18.60 16.03 -5.18
CA PHE A 97 18.60 14.64 -4.74
C PHE A 97 18.18 14.54 -3.27
N SER A 98 17.40 13.51 -2.91
CA SER A 98 17.17 13.23 -1.50
C SER A 98 18.45 12.71 -0.83
N ARG A 99 18.64 12.98 0.46
CA ARG A 99 19.80 12.49 1.24
C ARG A 99 19.94 10.95 1.18
N SER A 100 18.82 10.23 1.08
CA SER A 100 18.77 8.77 0.89
C SER A 100 19.15 8.31 -0.52
N ASN A 101 19.06 9.17 -1.54
CA ASN A 101 19.58 8.89 -2.88
C ASN A 101 21.06 9.27 -2.99
N LEU A 102 21.50 10.37 -2.35
CA LEU A 102 22.91 10.78 -2.33
C LEU A 102 23.80 9.73 -1.66
N SER A 103 23.34 9.16 -0.54
CA SER A 103 24.06 8.11 0.19
C SER A 103 24.24 6.78 -0.56
N LYS A 104 23.58 6.57 -1.71
CA LYS A 104 23.74 5.35 -2.54
C LYS A 104 25.04 5.33 -3.37
N GLY A 105 25.75 6.46 -3.41
CA GLY A 105 26.96 6.63 -4.22
C GLY A 105 26.70 6.88 -5.70
N PRO A 106 27.69 7.43 -6.44
CA PRO A 106 27.55 7.82 -7.83
C PRO A 106 27.13 6.64 -8.74
N GLY A 107 26.31 6.92 -9.76
CA GLY A 107 25.78 5.93 -10.71
C GLY A 107 24.50 5.20 -10.26
N LYS A 108 24.09 5.32 -8.98
CA LYS A 108 22.83 4.72 -8.45
C LYS A 108 21.84 5.76 -7.90
N GLN A 109 22.20 7.03 -7.96
CA GLN A 109 21.42 8.13 -7.40
C GLN A 109 20.33 8.51 -8.41
N ARG A 110 19.11 8.80 -7.95
CA ARG A 110 18.03 9.33 -8.79
C ARG A 110 17.63 10.70 -8.27
N CYS A 111 17.45 11.66 -9.17
CA CYS A 111 16.93 12.98 -8.81
C CYS A 111 15.49 12.85 -8.29
N SER A 112 15.05 13.84 -7.51
CA SER A 112 13.71 13.89 -6.92
C SER A 112 12.60 13.77 -7.96
N GLU A 113 12.77 14.38 -9.14
CA GLU A 113 11.82 14.34 -10.25
C GLU A 113 11.66 12.92 -10.80
N CYS A 114 12.75 12.23 -11.14
CA CYS A 114 12.69 10.85 -11.64
C CYS A 114 12.13 9.88 -10.58
N VAL A 115 12.32 10.15 -9.29
CA VAL A 115 11.68 9.35 -8.23
C VAL A 115 10.17 9.62 -8.19
N ALA A 116 9.74 10.87 -8.24
CA ALA A 116 8.33 11.24 -8.25
C ALA A 116 7.59 10.71 -9.48
N GLU A 117 8.24 10.74 -10.66
CA GLU A 117 7.70 10.15 -11.88
C GLU A 117 7.57 8.63 -11.78
N ALA A 118 8.57 7.95 -11.24
CA ALA A 118 8.51 6.51 -11.03
C ALA A 118 7.39 6.13 -10.06
N GLU A 119 7.20 6.88 -8.96
CA GLU A 119 6.11 6.66 -8.02
C GLU A 119 4.74 6.86 -8.66
N LYS A 120 4.56 7.94 -9.44
CA LYS A 120 3.33 8.19 -10.21
C LYS A 120 3.05 7.05 -11.19
N ALA A 121 4.07 6.60 -11.93
CA ALA A 121 3.95 5.50 -12.88
C ALA A 121 3.58 4.17 -12.19
N HIS A 122 4.11 3.89 -10.99
CA HIS A 122 3.74 2.70 -10.24
C HIS A 122 2.29 2.71 -9.76
N VAL A 123 1.77 3.87 -9.36
CA VAL A 123 0.37 4.02 -8.96
C VAL A 123 -0.55 3.85 -10.17
N THR A 124 -0.29 4.55 -11.27
CA THR A 124 -1.12 4.45 -12.49
C THR A 124 -1.11 3.07 -13.11
N ALA A 125 0.05 2.40 -13.16
CA ALA A 125 0.16 1.02 -13.65
C ALA A 125 -0.60 0.03 -12.76
N GLY A 126 -0.57 0.21 -11.44
CA GLY A 126 -1.33 -0.61 -10.49
C GLY A 126 -2.84 -0.48 -10.70
N ASP A 127 -3.33 0.73 -10.89
CA ASP A 127 -4.76 1.00 -11.14
C ASP A 127 -5.21 0.51 -12.52
N ALA A 128 -4.39 0.70 -13.55
CA ALA A 128 -4.66 0.18 -14.90
C ALA A 128 -4.77 -1.35 -14.89
N ALA A 129 -3.83 -2.04 -14.23
CA ALA A 129 -3.85 -3.50 -14.10
C ALA A 129 -5.08 -4.01 -13.33
N LEU A 130 -5.60 -3.26 -12.35
CA LEU A 130 -6.84 -3.62 -11.65
C LEU A 130 -8.08 -3.42 -12.52
N ARG A 131 -8.14 -2.34 -13.30
CA ARG A 131 -9.24 -2.09 -14.25
C ARG A 131 -9.28 -3.14 -15.35
N GLU A 132 -8.12 -3.55 -15.87
CA GLU A 132 -8.02 -4.61 -16.87
C GLU A 132 -8.52 -5.95 -16.31
N LYS A 133 -8.11 -6.31 -15.08
CA LYS A 133 -8.61 -7.52 -14.38
C LYS A 133 -10.11 -7.48 -14.16
N LEU A 134 -10.67 -6.32 -13.84
CA LEU A 134 -12.12 -6.15 -13.70
C LEU A 134 -12.82 -6.37 -15.04
N ALA A 135 -12.32 -5.79 -16.13
CA ALA A 135 -12.90 -5.98 -17.47
C ALA A 135 -12.85 -7.46 -17.90
N ALA A 136 -11.72 -8.14 -17.67
CA ALA A 136 -11.58 -9.57 -17.92
C ALA A 136 -12.55 -10.41 -17.06
N ALA A 137 -12.73 -10.06 -15.79
CA ALA A 137 -13.67 -10.74 -14.91
C ALA A 137 -15.13 -10.53 -15.34
N LYS A 138 -15.50 -9.32 -15.80
CA LYS A 138 -16.85 -9.02 -16.31
C LYS A 138 -17.15 -9.78 -17.61
N THR A 139 -16.20 -9.86 -18.53
CA THR A 139 -16.38 -10.66 -19.75
C THR A 139 -16.50 -12.16 -19.44
N ALA A 140 -15.75 -12.67 -18.45
CA ALA A 140 -15.90 -14.04 -17.98
C ALA A 140 -17.26 -14.29 -17.30
N ALA A 141 -17.77 -13.34 -16.51
CA ALA A 141 -19.10 -13.42 -15.90
C ALA A 141 -20.21 -13.40 -16.96
N ALA A 142 -20.10 -12.55 -17.99
CA ALA A 142 -21.05 -12.54 -19.11
C ALA A 142 -21.09 -13.87 -19.86
N LYS A 143 -19.92 -14.49 -20.10
CA LYS A 143 -19.83 -15.83 -20.72
C LYS A 143 -20.45 -16.92 -19.83
N ALA A 144 -20.15 -16.88 -18.52
CA ALA A 144 -20.73 -17.83 -17.57
C ALA A 144 -22.26 -17.65 -17.44
N GLU A 145 -22.78 -16.44 -17.58
CA GLU A 145 -24.23 -16.21 -17.61
C GLU A 145 -24.91 -16.81 -18.83
N ALA A 146 -24.27 -16.73 -20.01
CA ALA A 146 -24.85 -17.21 -21.26
C ALA A 146 -24.95 -18.75 -21.32
N SER A 147 -23.94 -19.47 -20.82
CA SER A 147 -23.85 -20.93 -21.02
C SER A 147 -23.34 -21.73 -19.82
N GLY A 148 -23.02 -21.08 -18.69
CA GLY A 148 -22.44 -21.74 -17.52
C GLY A 148 -23.47 -22.38 -16.60
N SER A 149 -23.01 -23.37 -15.85
CA SER A 149 -23.75 -23.95 -14.73
C SER A 149 -23.96 -22.94 -13.60
N VAL A 150 -24.91 -23.20 -12.70
CA VAL A 150 -25.20 -22.33 -11.53
C VAL A 150 -23.95 -22.08 -10.69
N VAL A 151 -23.09 -23.10 -10.53
CA VAL A 151 -21.83 -23.00 -9.79
C VAL A 151 -20.84 -22.08 -10.49
N GLU A 152 -20.73 -22.18 -11.82
CA GLU A 152 -19.83 -21.33 -12.62
C GLU A 152 -20.28 -19.87 -12.64
N LYS A 153 -21.59 -19.62 -12.74
CA LYS A 153 -22.18 -18.27 -12.63
C LYS A 153 -21.84 -17.65 -11.29
N LEU A 154 -22.09 -18.36 -10.19
CA LEU A 154 -21.78 -17.90 -8.85
C LEU A 154 -20.28 -17.60 -8.68
N ALA A 155 -19.42 -18.49 -9.16
CA ALA A 155 -17.97 -18.32 -9.08
C ALA A 155 -17.48 -17.11 -9.90
N ALA A 156 -18.05 -16.86 -11.08
CA ALA A 156 -17.67 -15.73 -11.93
C ALA A 156 -18.11 -14.39 -11.32
N HIS A 157 -19.35 -14.29 -10.82
CA HIS A 157 -19.83 -13.07 -10.14
C HIS A 157 -19.09 -12.81 -8.83
N SER A 158 -18.77 -13.86 -8.07
CA SER A 158 -17.96 -13.72 -6.85
C SER A 158 -16.58 -13.12 -7.14
N LYS A 159 -15.97 -13.47 -8.29
CA LYS A 159 -14.69 -12.89 -8.72
C LYS A 159 -14.81 -11.41 -9.10
N VAL A 160 -15.89 -11.02 -9.78
CA VAL A 160 -16.16 -9.60 -10.09
C VAL A 160 -16.32 -8.80 -8.80
N ALA A 161 -17.16 -9.27 -7.88
CA ALA A 161 -17.40 -8.62 -6.60
C ALA A 161 -16.11 -8.50 -5.76
N ALA A 162 -15.25 -9.53 -5.77
CA ALA A 162 -13.98 -9.48 -5.05
C ALA A 162 -13.00 -8.44 -5.61
N ILE A 163 -12.95 -8.26 -6.93
CA ILE A 163 -12.09 -7.25 -7.57
C ILE A 163 -12.64 -5.84 -7.33
N GLU A 164 -13.95 -5.66 -7.43
CA GLU A 164 -14.60 -4.38 -7.10
C GLU A 164 -14.39 -4.01 -5.63
N ALA A 165 -14.53 -4.98 -4.72
CA ALA A 165 -14.21 -4.80 -3.32
C ALA A 165 -12.74 -4.43 -3.10
N GLN A 166 -11.80 -5.00 -3.86
CA GLN A 166 -10.38 -4.61 -3.81
C GLN A 166 -10.16 -3.18 -4.28
N MET A 167 -10.86 -2.72 -5.31
CA MET A 167 -10.75 -1.33 -5.80
C MET A 167 -11.26 -0.33 -4.77
N VAL A 168 -12.39 -0.65 -4.12
CA VAL A 168 -12.93 0.18 -3.04
C VAL A 168 -12.00 0.09 -1.84
N THR A 169 -11.87 -1.07 -1.22
CA THR A 169 -11.17 -1.22 0.07
C THR A 169 -9.65 -1.08 -0.01
N GLY A 170 -9.05 -1.19 -1.19
CA GLY A 170 -7.60 -1.31 -1.38
C GLY A 170 -7.01 -2.64 -0.89
N LEU A 171 -7.83 -3.57 -0.40
CA LEU A 171 -7.39 -4.83 0.18
C LEU A 171 -7.41 -5.95 -0.85
N LYS A 172 -6.39 -6.81 -0.84
CA LYS A 172 -6.37 -7.99 -1.71
C LYS A 172 -7.40 -9.03 -1.23
N PRO A 173 -8.18 -9.65 -2.13
CA PRO A 173 -9.09 -10.70 -1.76
C PRO A 173 -8.32 -11.93 -1.28
N VAL A 174 -8.78 -12.52 -0.18
CA VAL A 174 -8.17 -13.72 0.43
C VAL A 174 -9.15 -14.88 0.29
N VAL A 175 -8.66 -16.02 -0.22
CA VAL A 175 -9.45 -17.25 -0.29
C VAL A 175 -9.39 -17.94 1.07
N LEU A 176 -10.50 -17.87 1.81
CA LEU A 176 -10.68 -18.61 3.05
C LEU A 176 -10.86 -20.11 2.72
N GLY A 177 -10.04 -20.98 3.31
CA GLY A 177 -10.19 -22.44 3.17
C GLY A 177 -9.17 -23.16 2.27
N ARG A 178 -8.19 -22.46 1.65
CA ARG A 178 -7.07 -23.13 0.94
C ARG A 178 -5.97 -23.61 1.91
N GLY A 179 -6.38 -24.12 3.07
CA GLY A 179 -5.51 -24.51 4.19
C GLY A 179 -5.86 -25.88 4.76
N GLY A 180 -6.42 -26.78 3.96
CA GLY A 180 -6.71 -28.13 4.43
C GLY A 180 -7.14 -29.08 3.32
N ARG A 181 -6.20 -29.92 2.89
CA ARG A 181 -6.40 -31.34 2.50
C ARG A 181 -5.07 -31.94 2.00
N GLY A 182 -4.47 -32.78 2.84
CA GLY A 182 -3.75 -33.99 2.39
C GLY A 182 -2.24 -33.93 2.20
N ARG A 183 -1.47 -34.03 3.30
CA ARG A 183 -0.32 -34.96 3.42
C ARG A 183 -0.20 -35.50 4.85
N GLY A 184 -1.27 -36.13 5.33
CA GLY A 184 -1.15 -37.21 6.31
C GLY A 184 -0.62 -38.44 5.59
N GLY A 185 0.68 -38.44 5.28
CA GLY A 185 1.36 -39.56 4.62
C GLY A 185 2.09 -40.40 5.67
N ARG A 186 1.41 -41.44 6.17
CA ARG A 186 1.98 -42.72 6.64
C ARG A 186 3.47 -42.72 7.05
N HIS A 187 3.77 -42.33 8.28
CA HIS A 187 4.80 -42.96 9.10
C HIS A 187 4.07 -43.40 10.38
N GLY A 188 3.40 -44.57 10.41
CA GLY A 188 4.02 -45.86 10.11
C GLY A 188 5.13 -46.07 11.12
N GLY A 189 4.79 -46.67 12.27
CA GLY A 189 5.58 -46.60 13.49
C GLY A 189 6.97 -47.21 13.40
N ARG A 190 7.87 -46.66 14.22
CA ARG A 190 9.05 -47.38 14.71
C ARG A 190 9.43 -46.86 16.10
N PHE A 191 8.57 -47.18 17.06
CA PHE A 191 9.06 -47.43 18.41
C PHE A 191 10.08 -48.57 18.30
N GLY A 192 11.34 -48.27 18.55
CA GLY A 192 12.42 -49.24 18.68
C GLY A 192 13.24 -48.93 19.92
N ARG A 193 12.74 -49.35 21.09
CA ARG A 193 13.57 -49.56 22.28
C ARG A 193 14.11 -51.00 22.22
N GLY A 194 15.45 -51.14 22.24
CA GLY A 194 16.30 -52.19 22.81
C GLY A 194 16.07 -53.69 22.49
N ALA A 195 17.14 -54.37 22.02
CA ALA A 195 17.65 -55.65 22.55
C ALA A 195 18.84 -56.16 21.69
N ALA A 196 19.83 -56.75 22.38
CA ALA A 196 21.12 -57.32 21.96
C ALA A 196 22.28 -56.33 21.76
#